data_AF-A0A6V7K0S4-F1
#
_entry.id   AF-A0A6V7K0S4-F1
#
_cell.length_a   1.000
_cell.length_b   1.000
_cell.length_c   1.000
_cell.angle_alpha   90.00
_cell.angle_beta   90.00
_cell.angle_gamma   90.00
#
_symmetry.space_group_name_H-M   'P 1'
#
loop_
_entity.id
_entity.type
_entity.pdbx_description
1 polymer ?
#
loop_
_entity_poly.entity_id
_entity_poly.type
_entity_poly.pdbx_seq_one_letter_code
_entity_poly.pdbx_strand_id
1 'polypeptide(L)'
;GSSAISEHNGVFQGFMGDLLVDLMHNLKTKISVLTKTDSLGIYDNKTKSWTGAIGMIHRREADIAVDVFAMTIERLDAIEYTTPISYGQSNLYIKRPDGATLQWDAYFK
;
A
#
# COMPACT_ATOMS: atom_id res chain seq x y z
N GLY A 1 3.91 2.87 -9.14
CA GLY A 1 4.94 2.19 -8.33
C GLY A 1 4.81 2.60 -6.87
N SER A 2 4.63 1.61 -5.97
CA SER A 2 4.54 1.84 -4.52
C SER A 2 5.85 2.39 -3.95
N SER A 3 5.76 3.29 -2.96
CA SER A 3 6.93 3.75 -2.20
C SER A 3 7.40 2.75 -1.14
N ALA A 4 6.62 1.70 -0.85
CA ALA A 4 6.91 0.75 0.22
C ALA A 4 7.84 -0.39 -0.21
N ILE A 5 7.85 -0.72 -1.50
CA ILE A 5 8.69 -1.75 -2.09
C ILE A 5 9.16 -1.34 -3.47
N SER A 6 10.45 -1.51 -3.72
CA SER A 6 11.06 -1.39 -5.05
C SER A 6 11.87 -2.64 -5.34
N GLU A 7 12.19 -2.85 -6.61
CA GLU A 7 13.03 -3.97 -7.05
C GLU A 7 14.08 -3.41 -8.00
N HIS A 8 15.33 -3.79 -7.74
CA HIS A 8 16.49 -3.39 -8.54
C HIS A 8 17.43 -4.60 -8.72
N ASN A 9 17.62 -5.02 -9.97
CA ASN A 9 18.46 -6.18 -10.34
C ASN A 9 18.06 -7.48 -9.62
N GLY A 10 16.77 -7.72 -9.45
CA GLY A 10 16.22 -8.90 -8.77
C GLY A 10 16.29 -8.83 -7.24
N VAL A 11 16.78 -7.72 -6.67
CA VAL A 11 16.83 -7.50 -5.23
C VAL A 11 15.70 -6.56 -4.82
N PHE A 12 14.88 -7.01 -3.87
CA PHE A 12 13.85 -6.19 -3.25
C PHE A 12 14.46 -5.19 -2.26
N GLN A 13 13.93 -3.97 -2.27
CA GLN A 13 14.39 -2.86 -1.43
C GLN A 13 13.19 -2.09 -0.87
N GLY A 14 13.48 -1.25 0.13
CA GLY A 14 12.48 -0.49 0.87
C GLY A 14 11.91 -1.30 2.02
N PHE A 15 11.10 -0.66 2.88
CA PHE A 15 10.65 -1.27 4.13
C PHE A 15 10.03 -2.67 3.95
N MET A 16 9.15 -2.84 2.96
CA MET A 16 8.53 -4.15 2.71
C MET A 16 9.46 -5.10 1.94
N GLY A 17 10.38 -4.55 1.12
CA GLY A 17 11.34 -5.36 0.38
C GLY A 17 12.36 -6.03 1.31
N ASP A 18 12.90 -5.29 2.27
CA ASP A 18 13.84 -5.79 3.26
C ASP A 18 13.17 -6.87 4.14
N LEU A 19 11.94 -6.62 4.59
CA LEU A 19 11.13 -7.61 5.32
C LEU A 19 10.90 -8.89 4.51
N LEU A 20 10.61 -8.75 3.21
CA LEU A 20 10.38 -9.88 2.33
C LEU A 20 11.66 -10.73 2.16
N VAL A 21 12.81 -10.09 2.01
CA VAL A 21 14.12 -10.76 1.93
C VAL A 21 14.39 -11.55 3.21
N ASP A 22 14.14 -10.95 4.37
CA ASP A 22 14.29 -11.63 5.67
C ASP A 22 13.34 -12.83 5.79
N LEU A 23 12.08 -12.68 5.37
CA LEU A 23 11.12 -13.79 5.38
C LEU A 23 11.55 -14.93 4.44
N MET A 24 12.01 -14.61 3.23
CA MET A 24 12.52 -15.60 2.27
C MET A 24 13.68 -16.40 2.86
N HIS A 25 14.62 -15.72 3.53
CA HIS A 25 15.76 -16.35 4.18
C HIS A 25 15.34 -17.26 5.34
N ASN A 26 14.48 -16.77 6.24
CA ASN A 26 14.06 -17.54 7.42
C ASN A 26 13.14 -18.72 7.08
N LEU A 27 12.25 -18.54 6.11
CA LEU A 27 11.34 -19.60 5.65
C LEU A 27 11.97 -20.54 4.62
N LYS A 28 13.23 -20.27 4.20
CA LYS A 28 13.95 -21.00 3.15
C LYS A 28 13.13 -21.11 1.87
N THR A 29 12.41 -20.06 1.52
CA THR A 29 11.56 -20.00 0.32
C THR A 29 12.12 -19.03 -0.70
N LYS A 30 11.70 -19.18 -1.96
CA LYS A 30 12.04 -18.26 -3.05
C LYS A 30 10.77 -17.61 -3.55
N ILE A 31 10.79 -16.28 -3.66
CA ILE A 31 9.70 -15.49 -4.23
C ILE A 31 10.26 -14.84 -5.49
N SER A 32 9.68 -15.17 -6.64
CA SER A 32 9.99 -14.51 -7.91
C SER A 32 8.95 -13.44 -8.19
N VAL A 33 9.38 -12.25 -8.57
CA VAL A 33 8.47 -11.20 -9.05
C VAL A 33 7.91 -11.62 -10.39
N LEU A 34 6.64 -12.04 -10.40
CA LEU A 34 5.97 -12.35 -11.66
C LEU A 34 5.36 -11.11 -12.30
N THR A 35 4.86 -10.13 -11.52
CA THR A 35 4.09 -9.01 -12.09
C THR A 35 4.03 -7.80 -11.15
N LYS A 36 4.17 -6.59 -11.72
CA LYS A 36 3.96 -5.31 -11.04
C LYS A 36 2.58 -4.77 -11.44
N THR A 37 1.85 -4.21 -10.48
CA THR A 37 0.58 -3.52 -10.74
C THR A 37 0.55 -2.19 -9.98
N ASP A 38 -0.06 -1.17 -10.56
CA ASP A 38 -0.13 0.17 -9.97
C ASP A 38 -1.35 0.35 -9.05
N SER A 39 -2.17 -0.68 -8.87
CA SER A 39 -3.36 -0.63 -8.01
C SER A 39 -3.39 -1.82 -7.04
N LEU A 40 -3.70 -1.53 -5.77
CA LEU A 40 -3.93 -2.56 -4.74
C LEU A 40 -5.16 -3.41 -5.07
N GLY A 41 -6.20 -2.78 -5.62
CA GLY A 41 -7.45 -3.42 -6.01
C GLY A 41 -8.68 -2.73 -5.45
N ILE A 42 -9.66 -2.58 -6.35
CA ILE A 42 -11.00 -2.04 -6.13
C ILE A 42 -11.99 -3.06 -6.66
N TYR A 43 -13.07 -3.31 -5.92
CA TYR A 43 -14.15 -4.17 -6.36
C TYR A 43 -15.01 -3.44 -7.42
N ASP A 44 -15.09 -4.01 -8.61
CA ASP A 44 -15.97 -3.52 -9.66
C ASP A 44 -17.32 -4.24 -9.58
N ASN A 45 -18.36 -3.49 -9.22
CA ASN A 45 -19.71 -4.02 -9.05
C ASN A 45 -20.39 -4.40 -10.38
N LYS A 46 -19.91 -3.90 -11.53
CA LYS A 46 -20.43 -4.26 -12.86
C LYS A 46 -19.84 -5.58 -13.33
N THR A 47 -18.53 -5.74 -13.23
CA THR A 47 -17.84 -6.98 -13.64
C THR A 47 -17.87 -8.06 -12.56
N LYS A 48 -18.27 -7.69 -11.33
CA LYS A 48 -18.28 -8.56 -10.13
C LYS A 48 -16.89 -9.12 -9.82
N SER A 49 -15.85 -8.34 -10.07
CA SER A 49 -14.47 -8.78 -9.92
C SER A 49 -13.59 -7.71 -9.29
N TRP A 50 -12.50 -8.17 -8.65
CA TRP A 50 -11.46 -7.29 -8.13
C TRP A 50 -10.47 -6.91 -9.23
N THR A 51 -10.05 -5.65 -9.19
CA THR A 51 -8.94 -5.12 -10.00
C THR A 51 -7.61 -5.19 -9.23
N GLY A 52 -6.51 -4.77 -9.86
CA GLY A 52 -5.22 -4.62 -9.18
C GLY A 52 -4.65 -5.92 -8.59
N ALA A 53 -3.84 -5.80 -7.55
CA ALA A 53 -3.18 -6.92 -6.89
C ALA A 53 -4.17 -7.95 -6.31
N ILE A 54 -5.25 -7.49 -5.66
CA ILE A 54 -6.32 -8.37 -5.18
C ILE A 54 -6.94 -9.17 -6.35
N GLY A 55 -7.20 -8.50 -7.48
CA GLY A 55 -7.72 -9.15 -8.68
C GLY A 55 -6.79 -10.23 -9.23
N MET A 56 -5.48 -10.00 -9.20
CA MET A 56 -4.48 -10.97 -9.64
C MET A 56 -4.47 -12.21 -8.74
N ILE A 57 -4.60 -12.05 -7.42
CA ILE A 57 -4.75 -13.17 -6.48
C ILE A 57 -6.01 -13.98 -6.84
N HIS A 58 -7.16 -13.31 -7.06
CA HIS A 58 -8.41 -13.99 -7.44
C HIS A 58 -8.30 -14.77 -8.75
N ARG A 59 -7.55 -14.24 -9.72
CA ARG A 59 -7.30 -14.90 -11.01
C ARG A 59 -6.16 -15.91 -10.98
N ARG A 60 -5.53 -16.14 -9.80
CA ARG A 60 -4.35 -17.02 -9.62
C ARG A 60 -3.15 -16.64 -10.49
N GLU A 61 -3.01 -15.35 -10.76
CA GLU A 61 -1.86 -14.77 -11.47
C GLU A 61 -0.70 -14.47 -10.49
N ALA A 62 -0.98 -14.38 -9.19
CA ALA A 62 -0.01 -14.19 -8.12
C ALA A 62 -0.45 -14.92 -6.84
N ASP A 63 0.51 -15.45 -6.08
CA ASP A 63 0.26 -16.17 -4.82
C ASP A 63 0.14 -15.22 -3.61
N ILE A 64 0.91 -14.13 -3.61
CA ILE A 64 0.90 -13.10 -2.57
C ILE A 64 0.99 -11.70 -3.20
N ALA A 65 0.45 -10.71 -2.50
CA ALA A 65 0.68 -9.31 -2.81
C ALA A 65 1.45 -8.64 -1.68
N VAL A 66 2.48 -7.85 -2.03
CA VAL A 66 3.35 -7.18 -1.06
C VAL A 66 3.27 -5.68 -1.28
N ASP A 67 2.60 -5.00 -0.36
CA ASP A 67 2.51 -3.54 -0.28
C ASP A 67 1.95 -3.13 1.09
N VAL A 68 1.77 -1.83 1.33
CA VAL A 68 1.02 -1.30 2.48
C VAL A 68 -0.48 -1.38 2.17
N PHE A 69 -1.11 -2.47 2.59
CA PHE A 69 -2.55 -2.62 2.50
C PHE A 69 -3.25 -2.12 3.77
N ALA A 70 -4.18 -1.18 3.60
CA ALA A 70 -5.19 -0.93 4.61
C ALA A 70 -6.13 -2.15 4.68
N MET A 71 -6.27 -2.74 5.87
CA MET A 71 -7.21 -3.81 6.17
C MET A 71 -8.61 -3.21 6.34
N THR A 72 -9.40 -3.23 5.27
CA THR A 72 -10.81 -2.80 5.28
C THR A 72 -11.71 -4.03 5.34
N ILE A 73 -12.94 -3.86 5.87
CA ILE A 73 -13.94 -4.94 5.94
C ILE A 73 -14.18 -5.54 4.55
N GLU A 74 -14.30 -4.70 3.52
CA GLU A 74 -14.53 -5.12 2.13
C GLU A 74 -13.40 -6.02 1.59
N ARG A 75 -12.16 -5.78 2.01
CA ARG A 75 -11.01 -6.57 1.55
C ARG A 75 -10.79 -7.83 2.38
N LEU A 76 -11.21 -7.84 3.65
CA LEU A 76 -11.17 -9.02 4.51
C LEU A 76 -12.03 -10.16 3.96
N ASP A 77 -13.12 -9.85 3.25
CA ASP A 77 -13.95 -10.85 2.56
C ASP A 77 -13.33 -11.33 1.23
N ALA A 78 -12.30 -10.65 0.72
CA ALA A 78 -11.71 -10.92 -0.58
C ALA A 78 -10.34 -11.60 -0.50
N ILE A 79 -9.53 -11.28 0.50
CA ILE A 79 -8.18 -11.81 0.68
C ILE A 79 -7.89 -12.07 2.15
N GLU A 80 -6.98 -13.00 2.39
CA GLU A 80 -6.43 -13.23 3.72
C GLU A 80 -5.19 -12.35 3.92
N TYR A 81 -5.16 -11.64 5.04
CA TYR A 81 -4.02 -10.85 5.46
C TYR A 81 -3.11 -11.67 6.37
N THR A 82 -1.81 -11.34 6.34
CA THR A 82 -0.88 -11.78 7.38
C THR A 82 -1.10 -11.00 8.68
N THR A 83 -0.37 -11.35 9.73
CA THR A 83 -0.35 -10.58 10.97
C THR A 83 0.05 -9.13 10.69
N PRO A 84 -0.71 -8.13 11.17
CA PRO A 84 -0.39 -6.73 10.96
C PRO A 84 0.99 -6.38 11.54
N ILE A 85 1.86 -5.81 10.71
CA ILE A 85 3.22 -5.41 11.10
C ILE A 85 3.32 -3.92 11.47
N SER A 86 2.28 -3.13 11.22
CA SER A 86 2.19 -1.72 11.56
C SER A 86 0.73 -1.28 11.71
N TYR A 87 0.52 -0.27 12.54
CA TYR A 87 -0.77 0.37 12.73
C TYR A 87 -0.65 1.85 12.34
N GLY A 88 -1.50 2.30 11.43
CA GLY A 88 -1.57 3.68 10.98
C GLY A 88 -2.90 4.33 11.34
N GLN A 89 -2.90 5.65 11.49
CA GLN A 89 -4.10 6.46 11.65
C GLN A 89 -4.22 7.43 10.48
N SER A 90 -5.47 7.68 10.05
CA SER A 90 -5.77 8.74 9.09
C SER A 90 -5.66 10.10 9.76
N ASN A 91 -4.57 10.82 9.47
CA ASN A 91 -4.30 12.14 10.03
C ASN A 91 -4.48 13.22 8.98
N LEU A 92 -5.11 14.34 9.36
CA LEU A 92 -5.21 15.53 8.53
C LEU A 92 -3.93 16.36 8.68
N TYR A 93 -3.14 16.47 7.62
CA TYR A 93 -1.96 17.33 7.57
C TYR A 93 -2.31 18.64 6.88
N ILE A 94 -2.19 19.74 7.61
CA ILE A 94 -2.42 21.10 7.09
C ILE A 94 -1.07 21.80 7.06
N LYS A 95 -0.74 22.47 5.94
CA LYS A 95 0.46 23.31 5.87
C LYS A 95 0.42 24.30 7.03
N ARG A 96 1.47 24.32 7.84
CA ARG A 96 1.62 25.34 8.88
C ARG A 96 1.55 26.72 8.23
N PRO A 97 0.65 27.62 8.65
CA PRO A 97 0.63 28.98 8.13
C PRO A 97 1.99 29.65 8.38
N ASP A 98 2.51 30.34 7.38
CA ASP A 98 3.83 30.99 7.44
C ASP A 98 3.85 32.17 8.46
N GLY A 99 2.67 32.58 8.94
CA GLY A 99 2.45 33.55 10.01
C GLY A 99 0.96 33.87 10.15
N ALA A 100 0.56 34.57 11.22
CA ALA A 100 -0.74 35.24 11.24
C ALA A 100 -0.61 36.49 10.35
N THR A 101 -1.06 36.42 9.11
CA THR A 101 -1.19 37.62 8.27
C THR A 101 -2.31 38.47 8.87
N LEU A 102 -1.96 39.28 9.88
CA LEU A 102 -2.84 40.29 10.45
C LEU A 102 -3.09 41.32 9.35
N GLN A 103 -4.31 41.27 8.80
CA GLN A 103 -4.82 42.32 7.92
C GLN A 103 -5.14 43.54 8.78
N TRP A 104 -4.12 44.32 9.10
CA TRP A 104 -4.24 45.53 9.91
C TRP A 104 -5.15 46.59 9.26
N ASP A 105 -5.24 46.57 7.93
CA ASP A 105 -6.19 47.34 7.11
C ASP A 105 -7.65 46.99 7.37
N ALA A 106 -7.95 45.81 7.94
CA ALA A 106 -9.30 45.49 8.41
C ALA A 106 -9.74 46.30 9.65
N TYR A 107 -8.80 46.97 10.34
CA TYR A 107 -9.06 47.66 11.61
C TYR A 107 -8.99 49.19 11.54
N PHE A 108 -8.49 49.76 10.45
CA PHE A 108 -8.42 51.22 10.28
C PHE A 108 -9.52 51.70 9.31
N LYS A 109 -10.43 52.53 9.82
CA LYS A 109 -11.38 53.34 9.05
C LYS A 109 -10.89 54.78 8.99
#